data_AF-A0A1X7TWR6-F1
#
_entry.id   AF-A0A1X7TWR6-F1
#
_cell.length_a   1.000
_cell.length_b   1.000
_cell.length_c   1.000
_cell.angle_alpha   90.00
_cell.angle_beta   90.00
_cell.angle_gamma   90.00
#
_symmetry.space_group_name_H-M   'P 1'
#
loop_
_entity.id
_entity.type
_entity.pdbx_description
1 polymer ?
#
loop_
_entity_poly.entity_id
_entity_poly.type
_entity_poly.pdbx_seq_one_letter_code
_entity_poly.pdbx_strand_id
1 'polypeptide(L)'
;NCLKLSNPGGSVQWPKGRFAHSSVLINTSSGPHLLVVNGIGTSDIWIFNIKNKSWKELFYVPNNVTNRRYHSLSLWSVTPTTNWIVVFGGNMSYTDTAVIEL
;
A
#
# COMPACT_ATOMS: atom_id res chain seq x y z
N ASN A 1 1.92 24.53 7.45
CA ASN A 1 3.07 23.79 8.01
C ASN A 1 3.10 22.38 7.43
N CYS A 2 4.17 22.02 6.71
CA CYS A 2 4.37 20.67 6.15
C CYS A 2 5.44 19.95 6.97
N LEU A 3 5.14 18.74 7.46
CA LEU A 3 6.09 17.91 8.21
C LEU A 3 6.75 16.92 7.24
N LYS A 4 8.05 17.07 7.04
CA LYS A 4 8.84 16.10 6.27
C LYS A 4 9.31 14.97 7.19
N LEU A 5 8.98 13.74 6.85
CA LEU A 5 9.60 12.56 7.46
C LEU A 5 10.92 12.30 6.73
N SER A 6 12.04 12.44 7.43
CA SER A 6 13.37 12.20 6.85
C SER A 6 13.55 10.71 6.56
N ASN A 7 13.92 10.36 5.32
CA ASN A 7 14.38 9.02 4.99
C ASN A 7 15.75 8.83 5.66
N PRO A 8 15.89 7.89 6.61
CA PRO A 8 17.11 7.74 7.40
C PRO A 8 18.28 7.12 6.61
N GLY A 9 18.05 6.69 5.36
CA GLY A 9 19.09 6.20 4.44
C GLY A 9 19.74 4.90 4.93
N GLY A 10 19.32 3.76 4.38
CA GLY A 10 19.98 2.44 4.54
C GLY A 10 19.99 1.82 5.95
N SER A 11 19.85 2.63 7.00
CA SER A 11 19.87 2.24 8.41
C SER A 11 18.53 1.71 8.92
N VAL A 12 17.44 1.99 8.21
CA VAL A 12 16.08 1.52 8.51
C VAL A 12 15.42 1.08 7.21
N GLN A 13 14.56 0.07 7.29
CA GLN A 13 13.69 -0.36 6.20
C GLN A 13 12.92 0.84 5.63
N TRP A 14 13.01 1.07 4.32
CA TRP A 14 12.38 2.20 3.65
C TRP A 14 12.03 1.84 2.20
N PRO A 15 10.83 2.19 1.70
CA PRO A 15 10.48 1.94 0.31
C PRO A 15 11.40 2.70 -0.64
N LYS A 16 11.87 2.03 -1.69
CA LYS A 16 12.56 2.72 -2.80
C LYS A 16 11.67 3.83 -3.38
N GLY A 17 12.31 4.88 -3.90
CA GLY A 17 11.64 5.96 -4.63
C GLY A 17 10.81 5.37 -5.78
N ARG A 18 9.57 5.85 -5.95
CA ARG A 18 8.58 5.24 -6.84
C ARG A 18 7.57 6.27 -7.35
N PHE A 19 6.95 5.97 -8.49
CA PHE A 19 5.83 6.73 -9.06
C PHE A 19 4.78 5.76 -9.61
N ALA A 20 3.58 6.26 -9.94
CA ALA A 20 2.44 5.46 -10.39
C ALA A 20 2.02 4.33 -9.42
N HIS A 21 2.35 4.50 -8.14
CA HIS A 21 1.88 3.67 -7.04
C HIS A 21 0.49 4.13 -6.61
N SER A 22 -0.19 3.30 -5.84
CA SER A 22 -1.37 3.73 -5.09
C SER A 22 -1.18 3.52 -3.60
N SER A 23 -1.95 4.26 -2.82
CA SER A 23 -1.93 4.15 -1.37
C SER A 23 -3.30 4.36 -0.77
N VAL A 24 -3.53 3.76 0.39
CA VAL A 24 -4.78 3.87 1.12
C VAL A 24 -4.52 3.89 2.63
N LEU A 25 -5.28 4.69 3.36
CA LEU A 25 -5.26 4.70 4.82
C LEU A 25 -6.09 3.54 5.33
N ILE A 26 -5.53 2.76 6.25
CA ILE A 26 -6.19 1.62 6.90
C ILE A 26 -6.07 1.75 8.40
N ASN A 27 -7.07 1.24 9.12
CA ASN A 27 -7.01 1.14 10.57
C ASN A 27 -6.90 -0.34 10.96
N THR A 28 -5.83 -0.68 11.67
CA THR A 28 -5.60 -2.03 12.20
C THR A 28 -5.77 -2.01 13.71
N SER A 29 -5.69 -3.18 14.36
CA SER A 29 -5.68 -3.27 15.82
C SER A 29 -4.54 -2.47 16.48
N SER A 30 -3.42 -2.24 15.78
CA SER A 30 -2.31 -1.41 16.28
C SER A 30 -2.46 0.09 15.95
N GLY A 31 -3.48 0.46 15.16
CA GLY A 31 -3.87 1.84 14.86
C GLY A 31 -3.79 2.20 13.38
N PRO A 32 -3.61 3.50 13.05
CA PRO A 32 -3.67 3.99 11.69
C PRO A 32 -2.37 3.69 10.94
N HIS A 33 -2.52 3.17 9.73
CA HIS A 33 -1.43 2.84 8.82
C HIS A 33 -1.72 3.38 7.41
N LEU A 34 -0.66 3.65 6.65
CA LEU A 34 -0.74 3.89 5.21
C LEU A 34 -0.20 2.64 4.50
N LEU A 35 -1.05 1.98 3.73
CA LEU A 35 -0.63 0.91 2.83
C LEU A 35 -0.24 1.53 1.49
N VAL A 36 0.95 1.19 0.99
CA VAL A 36 1.45 1.59 -0.32
C VAL A 36 1.66 0.35 -1.16
N VAL A 37 0.99 0.30 -2.30
CA VAL A 37 1.05 -0.84 -3.22
C VAL A 37 1.77 -0.43 -4.49
N ASN A 38 2.86 -1.15 -4.73
CA ASN A 38 3.55 -1.21 -6.00
C ASN A 38 4.05 0.15 -6.53
N GLY A 39 4.21 0.26 -7.84
CA GLY A 39 4.71 1.42 -8.57
C GLY A 39 5.46 0.99 -9.83
N ILE A 40 5.94 1.95 -10.62
CA ILE A 40 6.86 1.63 -11.71
C ILE A 40 8.21 1.20 -11.13
N GLY A 41 8.73 0.08 -11.60
CA GLY A 41 10.04 -0.45 -11.19
C GLY A 41 10.03 -1.15 -9.82
N THR A 42 8.86 -1.35 -9.22
CA THR A 42 8.72 -2.16 -8.00
C THR A 42 7.63 -3.22 -8.19
N SER A 43 7.58 -4.18 -7.27
CA SER A 43 6.56 -5.23 -7.12
C SER A 43 6.26 -5.50 -5.64
N ASP A 44 6.65 -4.54 -4.78
CA ASP A 44 6.66 -4.62 -3.33
C ASP A 44 5.44 -3.91 -2.74
N ILE A 45 5.15 -4.25 -1.48
CA ILE A 45 4.10 -3.60 -0.70
C ILE A 45 4.68 -3.17 0.62
N TRP A 46 4.33 -1.95 1.00
CA TRP A 46 4.85 -1.31 2.19
C TRP A 46 3.71 -0.84 3.07
N ILE A 47 3.85 -1.03 4.37
CA ILE A 47 2.96 -0.44 5.36
C ILE A 47 3.74 0.56 6.21
N PHE A 48 3.23 1.78 6.28
CA PHE A 48 3.75 2.83 7.15
C PHE A 48 2.87 2.93 8.39
N ASN A 49 3.45 2.75 9.56
CA ASN A 49 2.77 2.98 10.81
C ASN A 49 2.88 4.46 11.19
N ILE A 50 1.73 5.14 11.28
CA ILE A 50 1.68 6.60 11.44
C ILE A 50 2.10 7.01 12.86
N LYS A 51 1.84 6.18 13.86
CA LYS A 51 2.16 6.47 15.26
C LYS A 51 3.67 6.42 15.50
N ASN A 52 4.33 5.35 15.07
CA ASN A 52 5.76 5.13 15.29
C ASN A 52 6.64 5.68 14.17
N LYS A 53 6.04 6.15 13.07
CA LYS A 53 6.72 6.69 11.89
C LYS A 53 7.71 5.71 11.26
N SER A 54 7.38 4.41 11.25
CA SER A 54 8.24 3.38 10.66
C SER A 54 7.57 2.66 9.49
N TRP A 55 8.42 2.18 8.57
CA TRP A 55 8.03 1.38 7.42
C TRP A 55 8.30 -0.09 7.67
N LYS A 56 7.44 -0.94 7.11
CA LYS A 56 7.64 -2.38 7.04
C LYS A 56 7.22 -2.89 5.67
N GLU A 57 8.06 -3.70 5.04
CA GLU A 57 7.68 -4.42 3.82
C GLU A 57 6.75 -5.59 4.18
N LEU A 58 5.71 -5.79 3.37
CA LEU A 58 4.80 -6.92 3.47
C LEU A 58 5.15 -7.95 2.40
N PHE A 59 5.20 -9.21 2.81
CA PHE A 59 5.49 -10.35 1.92
C PHE A 59 4.20 -11.10 1.58
N TYR A 60 4.23 -11.88 0.50
CA TYR A 60 3.15 -12.81 0.09
C TYR A 60 1.83 -12.14 -0.36
N VAL A 61 1.91 -11.15 -1.24
CA VAL A 61 0.70 -10.57 -1.83
C VAL A 61 0.47 -11.12 -3.25
N PRO A 62 -0.78 -11.47 -3.62
CA PRO A 62 -1.09 -12.00 -4.94
C PRO A 62 -0.62 -11.12 -6.10
N ASN A 63 -0.14 -11.77 -7.17
CA ASN A 63 0.36 -11.10 -8.38
C ASN A 63 -0.70 -10.23 -9.07
N ASN A 64 -1.98 -10.57 -8.94
CA ASN A 64 -3.07 -9.77 -9.51
C ASN A 64 -3.25 -8.41 -8.81
N VAL A 65 -2.64 -8.21 -7.63
CA VAL A 65 -2.55 -6.94 -6.91
C VAL A 65 -1.20 -6.26 -7.21
N THR A 66 -0.10 -7.01 -7.11
CA THR A 66 1.26 -6.45 -7.17
C THR A 66 1.79 -6.22 -8.59
N ASN A 67 1.19 -6.79 -9.63
CA ASN A 67 1.64 -6.60 -11.02
C ASN A 67 0.78 -5.57 -11.79
N ARG A 68 0.56 -4.39 -11.19
CA ARG A 68 -0.21 -3.28 -11.78
C ARG A 68 0.39 -1.90 -11.50
N ARG A 69 0.41 -1.01 -12.48
CA ARG A 69 0.86 0.39 -12.33
C ARG A 69 -0.26 1.34 -12.71
N TYR A 70 -0.25 2.59 -12.24
CA TYR A 70 -1.32 3.57 -12.54
C TYR A 70 -2.73 3.08 -12.15
N HIS A 71 -2.83 2.23 -11.13
CA HIS A 71 -4.09 1.72 -10.59
C HIS A 71 -4.55 2.60 -9.42
N SER A 72 -5.80 2.43 -8.99
CA SER A 72 -6.34 3.05 -7.77
C SER A 72 -6.53 2.03 -6.66
N LEU A 73 -6.44 2.49 -5.41
CA LEU A 73 -6.87 1.75 -4.22
C LEU A 73 -7.99 2.50 -3.51
N SER A 74 -8.93 1.76 -2.92
CA SER A 74 -9.97 2.30 -2.06
C SER A 74 -10.24 1.35 -0.90
N LEU A 75 -10.50 1.90 0.29
CA LEU A 75 -10.91 1.12 1.45
C LEU A 75 -12.42 1.16 1.56
N TRP A 76 -13.03 0.00 1.79
CA TRP A 76 -14.45 -0.13 2.04
C TRP A 76 -14.72 -1.08 3.20
N SER A 77 -15.51 -0.64 4.18
CA SER A 77 -15.98 -1.51 5.26
C SER A 77 -17.21 -2.27 4.78
N VAL A 78 -17.04 -3.54 4.42
CA VAL A 78 -18.16 -4.40 4.01
C VAL A 78 -19.05 -4.71 5.20
N THR A 79 -18.42 -4.95 6.35
CA THR A 79 -19.07 -5.15 7.64
C THR A 79 -18.30 -4.38 8.73
N PRO A 80 -18.79 -4.30 9.97
CA PRO A 80 -18.04 -3.69 11.07
C PRO A 80 -16.67 -4.34 11.35
N THR A 81 -16.47 -5.61 10.93
CA THR A 81 -15.23 -6.37 11.20
C THR A 81 -14.45 -6.73 9.94
N THR A 82 -15.03 -6.55 8.76
CA THR A 82 -14.43 -6.95 7.48
C THR A 82 -14.23 -5.72 6.60
N ASN A 83 -12.96 -5.43 6.30
CA ASN A 83 -12.59 -4.35 5.40
C ASN A 83 -12.01 -4.91 4.11
N TRP A 84 -12.41 -4.30 3.01
CA TRP A 84 -11.89 -4.58 1.68
C TRP A 84 -11.00 -3.43 1.22
N ILE A 85 -9.83 -3.78 0.72
CA ILE A 85 -9.06 -2.90 -0.16
C ILE A 85 -9.41 -3.28 -1.59
N VAL A 86 -10.16 -2.39 -2.25
CA VAL A 86 -10.55 -2.53 -3.64
C VAL A 86 -9.45 -1.97 -4.53
N VAL A 87 -8.95 -2.78 -5.46
CA VAL A 87 -7.96 -2.43 -6.47
C VAL A 87 -8.65 -2.35 -7.82
N PHE A 88 -8.56 -1.20 -8.49
CA PHE A 88 -9.20 -0.98 -9.77
C PHE A 88 -8.28 -0.36 -10.81
N GLY A 89 -8.47 -0.77 -12.07
CA GLY A 89 -7.74 -0.27 -13.23
C GLY A 89 -6.25 -0.62 -13.21
N GLY A 90 -5.46 0.31 -13.74
CA GLY A 90 -4.03 0.15 -13.95
C GLY A 90 -3.67 -0.31 -15.36
N ASN A 91 -2.38 -0.25 -15.64
CA ASN A 91 -1.75 -0.65 -16.89
C ASN A 91 -0.74 -1.75 -16.55
N MET A 92 -1.00 -2.99 -17.02
CA MET A 92 -0.16 -4.21 -17.06
C MET A 92 -1.08 -5.44 -17.29
N SER A 93 -0.60 -6.66 -17.01
CA SER A 93 -1.26 -7.95 -17.30
C SER A 93 -2.61 -8.20 -16.62
N TYR A 94 -2.99 -7.41 -15.61
CA TYR A 94 -4.24 -7.57 -14.89
C TYR A 94 -5.05 -6.27 -14.95
N THR A 95 -6.27 -6.35 -15.48
CA THR A 95 -7.22 -5.22 -15.58
C THR A 95 -8.48 -5.41 -14.73
N ASP A 96 -8.75 -6.63 -14.27
CA ASP A 96 -9.94 -6.95 -13.48
C ASP A 96 -9.97 -6.20 -12.14
N THR A 97 -11.14 -6.06 -11.52
CA THR A 97 -11.19 -5.59 -10.13
C THR A 97 -10.63 -6.67 -9.22
N ALA A 98 -9.74 -6.30 -8.31
CA ALA A 98 -9.23 -7.21 -7.27
C ALA A 98 -9.57 -6.68 -5.89
N VAL A 99 -9.68 -7.57 -4.92
CA VAL A 99 -9.98 -7.23 -3.52
C VAL A 99 -8.98 -7.92 -2.61
N ILE A 100 -8.49 -7.19 -1.62
CA ILE A 100 -7.73 -7.74 -0.49
C ILE A 100 -8.62 -7.60 0.75
N GLU A 101 -8.85 -8.71 1.44
CA GLU A 101 -9.53 -8.72 2.73
C GLU A 101 -8.50 -8.53 3.86
N LEU A 102 -8.80 -7.61 4.78
CA LEU A 102 -7.97 -7.29 5.95
C LEU A 102 -8.52 -7.91 7.24
#